data_AF-A0AAD5SX76-F1
#
_entry.id   AF-A0AAD5SX76-F1
#
_cell.length_a   1.000
_cell.length_b   1.000
_cell.length_c   1.000
_cell.angle_alpha   90.00
_cell.angle_beta   90.00
_cell.angle_gamma   90.00
#
_symmetry.space_group_name_H-M   'P 1'
#
loop_
_entity.id
_entity.type
_entity.pdbx_description
1 polymer ?
#
loop_
_entity_poly.entity_id
_entity_poly.type
_entity_poly.pdbx_seq_one_letter_code
_entity_poly.pdbx_strand_id
1 'polypeptide(L)'
;MAPEAITTTTTVQYHQEERLRQRHVNGSTIKNKKSSNNAADNSVAWRSSRHPLTTSAAYAKQFEHAPFTLKELRDAVPAWCFKHNTLLSLAYVAFDVAMAAGLFALATNIDSVFGGSPVARFSAWMVYAAVQGWVCTGIWVLAHECGHGGFSANTTLNHVVGWVLHSALLVPYFSWKISHSKHHKNCGNLDKDQVFIPDKRSDREERVRPAGVTPLVEHGQEEEEEGDIFESPPIVDLLRIVRQQLFGWPSYIIANVSGQKYSTYTSHFHPSSQIFDSHHHRQVILSDIGIAIMLLVLGFLVHKFSFLAVAKYYLLPYLWVNHWLVMVTFLQHTDVRLPHYRGDDWTFLRGALCTVDRDFGFLNFFFHHMWGLTDTHVVHHLFSQMPFYNAQVATAAVKEKLGKFYLYDDSPIFLSLWRSYRSCQFVEDEGGVVGETKPEPIDRALAIKIAKMKSTKDIIIEHQFPCEEHSAHVFDGTIIRLFRIPNGRYAGTRYVSDVNNPSPPAVLLWHGLGLNSACWVCSPSKNPQHDNLAFLLADSGFDVWLVDGRGSNPMEHSTAAKYPWTFSLDDIARLDVPAVVDFVLNRTGRASLALIGFSQGSTSAFAALALSEELNKKIH
;
A
#
# COMPACT_ATOMS: atom_id res chain seq x y z
N MET A 1 -5.75 -40.27 55.05
CA MET A 1 -6.60 -39.19 54.48
C MET A 1 -5.69 -38.03 54.12
N ALA A 2 -5.42 -37.85 52.84
CA ALA A 2 -4.71 -36.71 52.25
C ALA A 2 -5.44 -36.36 50.94
N PRO A 3 -5.58 -35.07 50.58
CA PRO A 3 -6.48 -34.64 49.51
C PRO A 3 -5.78 -34.60 48.14
N GLU A 4 -6.49 -35.08 47.12
CA GLU A 4 -6.19 -34.94 45.70
C GLU A 4 -6.88 -33.70 45.08
N ALA A 5 -6.36 -33.30 43.92
CA ALA A 5 -7.05 -32.60 42.82
C ALA A 5 -7.00 -31.05 42.76
N ILE A 6 -5.86 -30.49 42.31
CA ILE A 6 -5.80 -29.29 41.42
C ILE A 6 -4.50 -29.35 40.59
N THR A 7 -4.37 -30.23 39.59
CA THR A 7 -3.20 -30.17 38.67
C THR A 7 -3.34 -30.90 37.32
N THR A 8 -4.53 -31.39 36.96
CA THR A 8 -4.69 -32.30 35.81
C THR A 8 -5.30 -31.68 34.55
N THR A 9 -5.82 -30.45 34.58
CA THR A 9 -6.52 -29.87 33.40
C THR A 9 -5.57 -29.14 32.44
N THR A 10 -4.55 -28.46 32.95
CA THR A 10 -3.62 -27.65 32.12
C THR A 10 -2.62 -28.51 31.32
N THR A 11 -2.22 -29.65 31.88
CA THR A 11 -1.26 -30.58 31.24
C THR A 11 -1.88 -31.37 30.09
N VAL A 12 -3.20 -31.57 30.11
CA VAL A 12 -3.93 -32.29 29.05
C VAL A 12 -4.10 -31.42 27.79
N GLN A 13 -4.24 -30.10 27.94
CA GLN A 13 -4.28 -29.15 26.81
C GLN A 13 -2.92 -29.07 26.09
N TYR A 14 -1.81 -28.97 26.83
CA TYR A 14 -0.47 -28.91 26.24
C TYR A 14 -0.11 -30.20 25.47
N HIS A 15 -0.44 -31.38 26.02
CA HIS A 15 -0.18 -32.66 25.35
C HIS A 15 -1.15 -32.99 24.19
N GLN A 16 -2.26 -32.29 24.03
CA GLN A 16 -3.10 -32.39 22.82
C GLN A 16 -2.55 -31.53 21.69
N GLU A 17 -2.05 -30.33 21.98
CA GLU A 17 -1.37 -29.45 21.01
C GLU A 17 -0.08 -30.09 20.46
N GLU A 18 0.70 -30.74 21.32
CA GLU A 18 1.94 -31.42 20.91
C GLU A 18 1.67 -32.67 20.04
N ARG A 19 0.58 -33.40 20.31
CA ARG A 19 0.16 -34.56 19.50
C ARG A 19 -0.39 -34.16 18.13
N LEU A 20 -0.99 -32.98 17.99
CA LEU A 20 -1.37 -32.42 16.70
C LEU A 20 -0.15 -31.92 15.91
N ARG A 21 0.86 -31.35 16.59
CA ARG A 21 2.16 -30.98 15.99
C ARG A 21 2.95 -32.19 15.47
N GLN A 22 3.01 -33.29 16.23
CA GLN A 22 3.78 -34.48 15.79
C GLN A 22 3.13 -35.23 14.62
N ARG A 23 1.80 -35.14 14.44
CA ARG A 23 1.12 -35.70 13.25
C ARG A 23 1.41 -34.92 11.97
N HIS A 24 1.77 -33.63 12.07
CA HIS A 24 2.15 -32.82 10.91
C HIS A 24 3.59 -33.07 10.44
N VAL A 25 4.50 -33.52 11.31
CA VAL A 25 5.92 -33.72 10.97
C VAL A 25 6.22 -35.12 10.40
N ASN A 26 5.47 -36.15 10.79
CA ASN A 26 5.76 -37.54 10.40
C ASN A 26 5.05 -38.03 9.11
N GLY A 27 4.40 -37.14 8.36
CA GLY A 27 3.71 -37.48 7.11
C GLY A 27 4.62 -37.66 5.87
N SER A 28 5.90 -37.31 5.95
CA SER A 28 6.82 -37.31 4.81
C SER A 28 7.81 -38.48 4.84
N THR A 29 7.33 -39.72 4.75
CA THR A 29 8.21 -40.84 4.36
C THR A 29 7.41 -41.96 3.69
N ILE A 30 7.26 -41.92 2.37
CA ILE A 30 6.81 -43.08 1.59
C ILE A 30 7.85 -43.43 0.53
N LYS A 31 8.22 -44.71 0.56
CA LYS A 31 9.29 -45.39 -0.15
C LYS A 31 9.05 -45.46 -1.67
N ASN A 32 10.12 -45.28 -2.43
CA ASN A 32 10.22 -45.56 -3.86
C ASN A 32 9.91 -47.04 -4.18
N LYS A 33 8.88 -47.29 -4.99
CA LYS A 33 8.75 -48.52 -5.79
C LYS A 33 8.31 -48.14 -7.20
N LYS A 34 9.18 -48.40 -8.18
CA LYS A 34 8.90 -48.30 -9.61
C LYS A 34 7.93 -49.41 -10.03
N SER A 35 6.81 -49.07 -10.63
CA SER A 35 6.16 -49.89 -11.67
C SER A 35 5.42 -49.01 -12.68
N SER A 36 5.48 -49.45 -13.91
CA SER A 36 5.15 -48.76 -15.16
C SER A 36 3.66 -48.66 -15.51
N ASN A 37 3.37 -47.58 -16.26
CA ASN A 37 2.35 -47.40 -17.29
C ASN A 37 0.88 -47.08 -16.95
N ASN A 38 0.49 -45.91 -17.47
CA ASN A 38 -0.80 -45.49 -18.02
C ASN A 38 -2.01 -45.40 -17.08
N ALA A 39 -2.15 -44.25 -16.40
CA ALA A 39 -3.44 -43.63 -16.11
C ALA A 39 -3.24 -42.11 -15.95
N ALA A 40 -4.20 -41.34 -16.42
CA ALA A 40 -4.23 -39.88 -16.45
C ALA A 40 -3.74 -39.24 -15.12
N ASP A 41 -2.80 -38.32 -15.26
CA ASP A 41 -2.12 -37.64 -14.17
C ASP A 41 -3.05 -36.64 -13.47
N ASN A 42 -3.69 -37.09 -12.39
CA ASN A 42 -4.46 -36.28 -11.44
C ASN A 42 -3.57 -35.56 -10.41
N SER A 43 -2.36 -35.13 -10.78
CA SER A 43 -1.48 -34.34 -9.91
C SER A 43 -1.39 -32.87 -10.36
N VAL A 44 -2.51 -32.15 -10.27
CA VAL A 44 -2.54 -30.70 -10.46
C VAL A 44 -2.60 -29.98 -9.11
N ALA A 45 -1.44 -29.39 -8.77
CA ALA A 45 -1.24 -28.08 -8.16
C ALA A 45 -1.71 -27.79 -6.71
N TRP A 46 -0.81 -28.01 -5.75
CA TRP A 46 -0.68 -27.18 -4.54
C TRP A 46 0.62 -26.37 -4.56
N ARG A 47 0.91 -25.73 -5.70
CA ARG A 47 1.90 -24.65 -5.76
C ARG A 47 1.14 -23.35 -5.64
N SER A 48 1.55 -22.47 -4.71
CA SER A 48 1.00 -21.12 -4.61
C SER A 48 1.06 -20.46 -5.98
N SER A 49 -0.09 -20.35 -6.63
CA SER A 49 -0.27 -19.54 -7.81
C SER A 49 -0.08 -18.10 -7.35
N ARG A 50 1.04 -17.48 -7.73
CA ARG A 50 1.00 -16.04 -8.02
C ARG A 50 -0.11 -15.88 -9.04
N HIS A 51 -1.30 -15.51 -8.57
CA HIS A 51 -2.46 -15.42 -9.44
C HIS A 51 -2.17 -14.34 -10.49
N PRO A 52 -2.38 -14.62 -11.79
CA PRO A 52 -2.35 -13.60 -12.80
C PRO A 52 -3.35 -12.51 -12.44
N LEU A 53 -2.95 -11.24 -12.58
CA LEU A 53 -3.70 -10.01 -12.28
C LEU A 53 -4.90 -9.77 -13.21
N THR A 54 -5.55 -10.83 -13.67
CA THR A 54 -6.71 -10.78 -14.55
C THR A 54 -7.92 -11.18 -13.73
N THR A 55 -8.81 -10.23 -13.46
CA THR A 55 -10.05 -10.13 -14.26
C THR A 55 -10.88 -8.93 -13.86
N SER A 56 -10.98 -7.98 -14.79
CA SER A 56 -12.19 -7.23 -15.08
C SER A 56 -13.38 -8.19 -15.19
N ALA A 57 -14.53 -7.84 -14.61
CA ALA A 57 -15.92 -8.30 -14.79
C ALA A 57 -16.28 -9.78 -15.13
N ALA A 58 -15.48 -10.54 -15.86
CA ALA A 58 -15.76 -11.90 -16.33
C ALA A 58 -15.87 -12.96 -15.22
N TYR A 59 -15.25 -12.77 -14.04
CA TYR A 59 -15.44 -13.67 -12.89
C TYR A 59 -16.63 -13.31 -12.01
N ALA A 60 -17.25 -12.14 -12.17
CA ALA A 60 -18.50 -11.85 -11.48
C ALA A 60 -19.64 -12.79 -11.92
N LYS A 61 -19.48 -13.46 -13.08
CA LYS A 61 -20.51 -14.29 -13.70
C LYS A 61 -20.76 -15.66 -13.06
N GLN A 62 -20.06 -16.08 -12.01
CA GLN A 62 -20.43 -17.29 -11.25
C GLN A 62 -20.12 -17.18 -9.74
N PHE A 63 -20.64 -16.15 -9.07
CA PHE A 63 -20.76 -16.22 -7.61
C PHE A 63 -21.83 -17.25 -7.24
N GLU A 64 -21.38 -18.50 -7.04
CA GLU A 64 -22.26 -19.61 -6.69
C GLU A 64 -22.97 -19.37 -5.36
N HIS A 65 -24.20 -19.86 -5.25
CA HIS A 65 -24.88 -19.91 -3.96
C HIS A 65 -24.10 -20.85 -3.03
N ALA A 66 -23.78 -20.36 -1.84
CA ALA A 66 -23.20 -21.20 -0.79
C ALA A 66 -24.11 -22.42 -0.57
N PRO A 67 -23.61 -23.66 -0.74
CA PRO A 67 -24.42 -24.87 -0.64
C PRO A 67 -24.74 -25.24 0.82
N PHE A 68 -24.45 -24.35 1.76
CA PHE A 68 -24.56 -24.55 3.19
C PHE A 68 -25.28 -23.38 3.85
N THR A 69 -25.88 -23.66 5.01
CA THR A 69 -26.57 -22.66 5.83
C THR A 69 -25.70 -22.17 6.98
N LEU A 70 -26.01 -21.00 7.54
CA LEU A 70 -25.32 -20.50 8.74
C LEU A 70 -25.43 -21.50 9.91
N LYS A 71 -26.54 -22.23 10.01
CA LYS A 71 -26.75 -23.26 11.03
C LYS A 71 -25.76 -24.42 10.87
N GLU A 72 -25.55 -24.90 9.66
CA GLU A 72 -24.59 -26.00 9.40
C GLU A 72 -23.15 -25.59 9.73
N LEU A 73 -22.78 -24.33 9.45
CA LEU A 73 -21.48 -23.80 9.88
C LEU A 73 -21.40 -23.70 11.42
N ARG A 74 -22.49 -23.29 12.08
CA ARG A 74 -22.56 -23.18 13.54
C ARG A 74 -22.48 -24.53 14.23
N ASP A 75 -23.10 -25.56 13.64
CA ASP A 75 -23.11 -26.94 14.15
C ASP A 75 -21.76 -27.64 13.95
N ALA A 76 -20.94 -27.19 12.99
CA ALA A 76 -19.57 -27.66 12.81
C ALA A 76 -18.62 -27.20 13.94
N VAL A 77 -18.90 -26.06 14.58
CA VAL A 77 -18.07 -25.51 15.65
C VAL A 77 -18.45 -26.15 17.00
N PRO A 78 -17.49 -26.66 17.78
CA PRO A 78 -17.77 -27.22 19.11
C PRO A 78 -18.50 -26.23 20.03
N ALA A 79 -19.54 -26.70 20.72
CA ALA A 79 -20.38 -25.83 21.57
C ALA A 79 -19.60 -25.11 22.67
N TRP A 80 -18.52 -25.71 23.19
CA TRP A 80 -17.68 -25.09 24.22
C TRP A 80 -16.92 -23.86 23.72
N CYS A 81 -16.69 -23.71 22.40
CA CYS A 81 -16.06 -22.53 21.82
C CYS A 81 -16.87 -21.25 22.09
N PHE A 82 -18.18 -21.36 22.34
CA PHE A 82 -19.08 -20.23 22.62
C PHE A 82 -19.22 -19.92 24.10
N LYS A 83 -18.49 -20.61 24.98
CA LYS A 83 -18.55 -20.38 26.42
C LYS A 83 -17.55 -19.30 26.83
N HIS A 84 -18.07 -18.17 27.32
CA HIS A 84 -17.26 -17.07 27.84
C HIS A 84 -16.55 -17.44 29.14
N ASN A 85 -15.30 -16.98 29.26
CA ASN A 85 -14.48 -17.04 30.45
C ASN A 85 -13.98 -15.64 30.75
N THR A 86 -14.75 -14.91 31.56
CA THR A 86 -14.48 -13.51 31.90
C THR A 86 -13.12 -13.30 32.56
N LEU A 87 -12.67 -14.24 33.40
CA LEU A 87 -11.37 -14.15 34.07
C LEU A 87 -10.22 -14.23 33.07
N LEU A 88 -10.35 -15.13 32.08
CA LEU A 88 -9.36 -15.24 31.01
C LEU A 88 -9.31 -13.96 30.17
N SER A 89 -10.46 -13.42 29.76
CA SER A 89 -10.52 -12.17 29.00
C SER A 89 -9.91 -10.98 29.78
N LEU A 90 -10.17 -10.88 31.08
CA LEU A 90 -9.55 -9.87 31.94
C LEU A 90 -8.05 -10.10 32.11
N ALA A 91 -7.58 -11.35 32.14
CA ALA A 91 -6.17 -11.67 32.21
C ALA A 91 -5.43 -11.22 30.95
N TYR A 92 -6.03 -11.35 29.76
CA TYR A 92 -5.49 -10.76 28.53
C TYR A 92 -5.35 -9.24 28.66
N VAL A 93 -6.42 -8.52 29.05
CA VAL A 93 -6.34 -7.05 29.27
C VAL A 93 -5.21 -6.68 30.24
N ALA A 94 -5.11 -7.38 31.37
CA ALA A 94 -4.08 -7.12 32.35
C ALA A 94 -2.66 -7.36 31.81
N PHE A 95 -2.48 -8.43 31.02
CA PHE A 95 -1.21 -8.74 30.37
C PHE A 95 -0.79 -7.64 29.39
N ASP A 96 -1.72 -7.14 28.57
CA ASP A 96 -1.42 -6.13 27.55
C ASP A 96 -1.14 -4.76 28.16
N VAL A 97 -1.91 -4.39 29.19
CA VAL A 97 -1.67 -3.18 29.96
C VAL A 97 -0.32 -3.26 30.69
N ALA A 98 0.04 -4.42 31.24
CA ALA A 98 1.34 -4.63 31.87
C ALA A 98 2.50 -4.54 30.86
N MET A 99 2.33 -5.12 29.66
CA MET A 99 3.31 -4.98 28.57
C MET A 99 3.45 -3.53 28.13
N ALA A 100 2.34 -2.82 27.91
CA ALA A 100 2.34 -1.40 27.54
C ALA A 100 3.03 -0.54 28.62
N ALA A 101 2.76 -0.80 29.91
CA ALA A 101 3.40 -0.10 31.01
C ALA A 101 4.90 -0.42 31.11
N GLY A 102 5.30 -1.68 30.88
CA GLY A 102 6.69 -2.10 30.85
C GLY A 102 7.49 -1.44 29.72
N LEU A 103 6.92 -1.40 28.52
CA LEU A 103 7.51 -0.70 27.37
C LEU A 103 7.64 0.81 27.63
N PHE A 104 6.60 1.44 28.20
CA PHE A 104 6.66 2.83 28.62
C PHE A 104 7.79 3.09 29.63
N ALA A 105 7.92 2.23 30.65
CA ALA A 105 8.99 2.33 31.65
C ALA A 105 10.38 2.17 31.01
N LEU A 106 10.56 1.23 30.09
CA LEU A 106 11.81 1.08 29.33
C LEU A 106 12.11 2.30 28.47
N ALA A 107 11.09 2.89 27.84
CA ALA A 107 11.23 4.08 27.00
C ALA A 107 11.76 5.29 27.76
N THR A 108 11.51 5.39 29.08
CA THR A 108 12.08 6.46 29.91
C THR A 108 13.61 6.48 29.94
N ASN A 109 14.25 5.37 29.62
CA ASN A 109 15.70 5.25 29.59
C ASN A 109 16.31 5.51 28.20
N ILE A 110 15.50 5.63 27.13
CA ILE A 110 16.01 5.76 25.75
C ILE A 110 16.95 6.96 25.59
N ASP A 111 16.54 8.13 26.09
CA ASP A 111 17.33 9.35 25.95
C ASP A 111 18.65 9.27 26.74
N SER A 112 18.69 8.52 27.85
CA SER A 112 19.90 8.31 28.65
C SER A 112 20.87 7.30 28.03
N VAL A 113 20.35 6.20 27.47
CA VAL A 113 21.15 5.09 26.92
C VAL A 113 21.68 5.43 25.53
N PHE A 114 20.86 6.07 24.69
CA PHE A 114 21.19 6.38 23.30
C PHE A 114 21.55 7.85 23.07
N GLY A 115 21.68 8.66 24.12
CA GLY A 115 21.96 10.10 24.04
C GLY A 115 23.25 10.45 23.29
N GLY A 116 24.23 9.55 23.22
CA GLY A 116 25.51 9.75 22.53
C GLY A 116 25.44 9.76 20.99
N SER A 117 24.35 9.28 20.39
CA SER A 117 24.17 9.30 18.93
C SER A 117 22.74 9.73 18.55
N PRO A 118 22.57 10.88 17.85
CA PRO A 118 21.25 11.34 17.42
C PRO A 118 20.48 10.31 16.59
N VAL A 119 21.19 9.56 15.74
CA VAL A 119 20.60 8.51 14.88
C VAL A 119 20.13 7.35 15.75
N ALA A 120 20.96 6.84 16.66
CA ALA A 120 20.59 5.73 17.53
C ALA A 120 19.40 6.08 18.44
N ARG A 121 19.39 7.31 18.97
CA ARG A 121 18.27 7.83 19.77
C ARG A 121 16.98 7.89 18.96
N PHE A 122 17.04 8.44 17.75
CA PHE A 122 15.88 8.50 16.86
C PHE A 122 15.35 7.10 16.51
N SER A 123 16.24 6.19 16.11
CA SER A 123 15.89 4.80 15.81
C SER A 123 15.25 4.10 17.01
N ALA A 124 15.79 4.27 18.22
CA ALA A 124 15.21 3.69 19.43
C ALA A 124 13.79 4.20 19.71
N TRP A 125 13.54 5.51 19.52
CA TRP A 125 12.19 6.08 19.63
C TRP A 125 11.23 5.53 18.58
N MET A 126 11.67 5.33 17.34
CA MET A 126 10.83 4.74 16.28
C MET A 126 10.50 3.27 16.56
N VAL A 127 11.47 2.50 17.06
CA VAL A 127 11.26 1.10 17.48
C VAL A 127 10.28 1.04 18.64
N TYR A 128 10.45 1.87 19.67
CA TYR A 128 9.48 1.97 20.76
C TYR A 128 8.09 2.30 20.23
N ALA A 129 7.95 3.31 19.37
CA ALA A 129 6.66 3.73 18.84
C ALA A 129 5.95 2.58 18.08
N ALA A 130 6.69 1.83 17.26
CA ALA A 130 6.15 0.68 16.53
C ALA A 130 5.71 -0.46 17.47
N VAL A 131 6.58 -0.86 18.40
CA VAL A 131 6.30 -1.98 19.32
C VAL A 131 5.18 -1.63 20.31
N GLN A 132 5.21 -0.42 20.88
CA GLN A 132 4.13 0.08 21.73
C GLN A 132 2.81 0.16 20.94
N GLY A 133 2.87 0.58 19.68
CA GLY A 133 1.74 0.56 18.76
C GLY A 133 1.14 -0.83 18.61
N TRP A 134 1.95 -1.87 18.38
CA TRP A 134 1.48 -3.26 18.26
C TRP A 134 0.72 -3.74 19.51
N VAL A 135 1.26 -3.47 20.70
CA VAL A 135 0.60 -3.84 21.97
C VAL A 135 -0.72 -3.07 22.14
N CYS A 136 -0.73 -1.77 21.86
CA CYS A 136 -1.93 -0.95 21.98
C CYS A 136 -3.00 -1.29 20.91
N THR A 137 -2.62 -1.73 19.70
CA THR A 137 -3.56 -2.29 18.71
C THR A 137 -4.26 -3.52 19.28
N GLY A 138 -3.55 -4.31 20.04
CA GLY A 138 -4.15 -5.38 20.80
C GLY A 138 -5.22 -4.92 21.80
N ILE A 139 -4.89 -3.95 22.66
CA ILE A 139 -5.85 -3.36 23.61
C ILE A 139 -7.11 -2.86 22.87
N TRP A 140 -6.93 -2.28 21.69
CA TRP A 140 -8.01 -1.88 20.81
C TRP A 140 -8.91 -3.06 20.40
N VAL A 141 -8.32 -4.22 20.07
CA VAL A 141 -9.03 -5.45 19.72
C VAL A 141 -9.87 -5.98 20.88
N LEU A 142 -9.33 -6.05 22.11
CA LEU A 142 -10.13 -6.52 23.26
C LEU A 142 -11.33 -5.61 23.54
N ALA A 143 -11.17 -4.31 23.35
CA ALA A 143 -12.26 -3.36 23.45
C ALA A 143 -13.28 -3.50 22.30
N HIS A 144 -12.83 -3.90 21.11
CA HIS A 144 -13.71 -4.33 20.01
C HIS A 144 -14.51 -5.60 20.36
N GLU A 145 -13.88 -6.60 20.98
CA GLU A 145 -14.56 -7.82 21.45
C GLU A 145 -15.61 -7.52 22.52
N CYS A 146 -15.37 -6.50 23.35
CA CYS A 146 -16.38 -5.98 24.27
C CYS A 146 -17.58 -5.40 23.51
N GLY A 147 -17.37 -4.79 22.35
CA GLY A 147 -18.41 -4.25 21.48
C GLY A 147 -19.37 -5.33 20.95
N HIS A 148 -18.83 -6.50 20.61
CA HIS A 148 -19.60 -7.67 20.12
C HIS A 148 -20.19 -8.53 21.23
N GLY A 149 -19.62 -8.47 22.43
CA GLY A 149 -19.98 -9.36 23.53
C GLY A 149 -19.20 -10.67 23.57
N GLY A 150 -18.16 -10.83 22.74
CA GLY A 150 -17.21 -11.94 22.81
C GLY A 150 -16.33 -11.91 24.06
N PHE A 151 -16.16 -10.75 24.70
CA PHE A 151 -15.31 -10.59 25.87
C PHE A 151 -15.85 -11.27 27.15
N SER A 152 -17.13 -11.12 27.45
CA SER A 152 -17.77 -11.66 28.66
C SER A 152 -19.27 -11.85 28.43
N ALA A 153 -19.87 -12.81 29.13
CA ALA A 153 -21.33 -12.97 29.16
C ALA A 153 -22.04 -11.77 29.84
N ASN A 154 -21.32 -10.97 30.64
CA ASN A 154 -21.87 -9.77 31.27
C ASN A 154 -21.71 -8.55 30.35
N THR A 155 -22.83 -8.08 29.79
CA THR A 155 -22.88 -6.93 28.88
C THR A 155 -22.46 -5.61 29.53
N THR A 156 -22.79 -5.39 30.80
CA THR A 156 -22.37 -4.19 31.55
C THR A 156 -20.85 -4.16 31.70
N LEU A 157 -20.24 -5.29 32.04
CA LEU A 157 -18.78 -5.39 32.14
C LEU A 157 -18.12 -5.08 30.80
N ASN A 158 -18.63 -5.64 29.70
CA ASN A 158 -18.13 -5.35 28.36
C ASN A 158 -18.21 -3.85 28.06
N HIS A 159 -19.32 -3.19 28.37
CA HIS A 159 -19.46 -1.76 28.11
C HIS A 159 -18.52 -0.91 28.94
N VAL A 160 -18.30 -1.24 30.21
CA VAL A 160 -17.36 -0.51 31.06
C VAL A 160 -15.93 -0.69 30.56
N VAL A 161 -15.49 -1.93 30.34
CA VAL A 161 -14.12 -2.24 29.89
C VAL A 161 -13.87 -1.63 28.51
N GLY A 162 -14.77 -1.88 27.55
CA GLY A 162 -14.66 -1.34 26.19
C GLY A 162 -14.63 0.18 26.16
N TRP A 163 -15.50 0.85 26.93
CA TRP A 163 -15.52 2.31 27.00
C TRP A 163 -14.22 2.89 27.56
N VAL A 164 -13.65 2.30 28.62
CA VAL A 164 -12.37 2.75 29.19
C VAL A 164 -11.22 2.56 28.19
N LEU A 165 -11.09 1.36 27.62
CA LEU A 165 -9.96 1.01 26.75
C LEU A 165 -10.00 1.76 25.41
N HIS A 166 -11.17 1.85 24.75
CA HIS A 166 -11.30 2.63 23.51
C HIS A 166 -11.15 4.14 23.75
N SER A 167 -11.68 4.68 24.85
CA SER A 167 -11.48 6.12 25.17
C SER A 167 -9.99 6.44 25.38
N ALA A 168 -9.24 5.54 26.03
CA ALA A 168 -7.79 5.68 26.20
C ALA A 168 -7.01 5.63 24.87
N LEU A 169 -7.63 5.14 23.80
CA LEU A 169 -7.09 5.11 22.43
C LEU A 169 -7.86 6.07 21.51
N LEU A 170 -8.54 7.08 22.05
CA LEU A 170 -9.29 8.10 21.30
C LEU A 170 -10.32 7.53 20.31
N VAL A 171 -10.91 6.37 20.64
CA VAL A 171 -11.98 5.73 19.88
C VAL A 171 -13.31 5.91 20.61
N PRO A 172 -14.34 6.50 19.97
CA PRO A 172 -15.61 6.74 20.65
C PRO A 172 -16.41 5.42 20.73
N TYR A 173 -16.24 4.70 21.85
CA TYR A 173 -16.63 3.29 22.00
C TYR A 173 -18.06 2.95 21.55
N PHE A 174 -19.10 3.61 22.10
CA PHE A 174 -20.47 3.21 21.78
C PHE A 174 -20.88 3.64 20.38
N SER A 175 -20.49 4.83 19.94
CA SER A 175 -20.83 5.30 18.59
C SER A 175 -20.18 4.42 17.54
N TRP A 176 -18.92 4.05 17.73
CA TRP A 176 -18.23 3.08 16.88
C TRP A 176 -18.81 1.67 17.00
N LYS A 177 -19.14 1.18 18.21
CA LYS A 177 -19.79 -0.12 18.41
C LYS A 177 -21.10 -0.22 17.61
N ILE A 178 -21.89 0.85 17.56
CA ILE A 178 -23.16 0.87 16.83
C ILE A 178 -22.92 0.80 15.31
N SER A 179 -22.05 1.65 14.77
CA SER A 179 -21.73 1.63 13.33
C SER A 179 -21.07 0.32 12.91
N HIS A 180 -20.16 -0.20 13.74
CA HIS A 180 -19.50 -1.48 13.51
C HIS A 180 -20.49 -2.67 13.59
N SER A 181 -21.46 -2.64 14.50
CA SER A 181 -22.54 -3.65 14.53
C SER A 181 -23.39 -3.61 13.25
N LYS A 182 -23.64 -2.43 12.69
CA LYS A 182 -24.32 -2.27 11.40
C LYS A 182 -23.47 -2.82 10.24
N HIS A 183 -22.14 -2.62 10.26
CA HIS A 183 -21.21 -3.24 9.31
C HIS A 183 -21.30 -4.77 9.34
N HIS A 184 -21.17 -5.40 10.50
CA HIS A 184 -21.29 -6.87 10.62
C HIS A 184 -22.64 -7.41 10.12
N LYS A 185 -23.71 -6.63 10.30
CA LYS A 185 -25.04 -7.00 9.79
C LYS A 185 -25.21 -6.81 8.29
N ASN A 186 -24.41 -5.96 7.65
CA ASN A 186 -24.58 -5.53 6.26
C ASN A 186 -23.28 -5.67 5.43
N CYS A 187 -22.31 -6.45 5.89
CA CYS A 187 -20.98 -6.54 5.27
C CYS A 187 -21.10 -6.89 3.77
N GLY A 188 -20.37 -6.19 2.91
CA GLY A 188 -20.39 -6.40 1.46
C GLY A 188 -21.66 -5.90 0.75
N ASN A 189 -22.59 -5.24 1.45
CA ASN A 189 -23.75 -4.57 0.84
C ASN A 189 -23.38 -3.14 0.42
N LEU A 190 -23.50 -2.82 -0.87
CA LEU A 190 -23.07 -1.50 -1.38
C LEU A 190 -23.87 -0.32 -0.84
N ASP A 191 -25.10 -0.53 -0.39
CA ASP A 191 -26.00 0.54 0.04
C ASP A 191 -26.06 0.68 1.57
N LYS A 192 -25.74 -0.38 2.32
CA LYS A 192 -26.00 -0.46 3.77
C LYS A 192 -24.77 -0.73 4.64
N ASP A 193 -23.65 -1.13 4.05
CA ASP A 193 -22.40 -1.32 4.79
C ASP A 193 -21.92 0.01 5.38
N GLN A 194 -21.10 -0.01 6.42
CA GLN A 194 -20.65 1.19 7.14
C GLN A 194 -19.16 1.48 6.95
N VAL A 195 -18.42 0.62 6.23
CA VAL A 195 -16.98 0.82 6.02
C VAL A 195 -16.51 0.13 4.74
N PHE A 196 -15.48 0.70 4.11
CA PHE A 196 -14.85 0.23 2.87
C PHE A 196 -15.82 -0.04 1.71
N ILE A 197 -16.87 0.79 1.57
CA ILE A 197 -17.71 0.72 0.38
C ILE A 197 -16.89 1.26 -0.81
N PRO A 198 -16.70 0.47 -1.88
CA PRO A 198 -15.99 0.94 -3.07
C PRO A 198 -16.80 2.01 -3.79
N ASP A 199 -16.10 2.95 -4.44
CA ASP A 199 -16.75 3.90 -5.35
C ASP A 199 -17.35 3.14 -6.54
N LYS A 200 -18.45 3.64 -7.10
CA LYS A 200 -18.92 3.16 -8.41
C LYS A 200 -18.01 3.71 -9.51
N ARG A 201 -17.96 3.05 -10.67
CA ARG A 201 -17.19 3.52 -11.83
C ARG A 201 -17.52 4.98 -12.15
N SER A 202 -18.79 5.31 -12.35
CA SER A 202 -19.27 6.68 -12.58
C SER A 202 -18.79 7.70 -11.52
N ASP A 203 -18.97 7.39 -10.23
CA ASP A 203 -18.53 8.23 -9.11
C ASP A 203 -17.01 8.48 -9.12
N ARG A 204 -16.24 7.47 -9.54
CA ARG A 204 -14.78 7.53 -9.58
C ARG A 204 -14.30 8.37 -10.75
N GLU A 205 -14.92 8.24 -11.91
CA GLU A 205 -14.64 9.06 -13.09
C GLU A 205 -14.85 10.54 -12.79
N GLU A 206 -15.97 10.90 -12.18
CA GLU A 206 -16.27 12.29 -11.81
C GLU A 206 -15.20 12.86 -10.85
N ARG A 207 -14.71 12.06 -9.91
CA ARG A 207 -13.70 12.49 -8.92
C ARG A 207 -12.31 12.66 -9.52
N VAL A 208 -11.95 11.86 -10.52
CA VAL A 208 -10.60 11.84 -11.09
C VAL A 208 -10.48 12.76 -12.32
N ARG A 209 -11.56 13.01 -13.06
CA ARG A 209 -11.55 13.96 -14.19
C ARG A 209 -11.19 15.37 -13.72
N PRO A 210 -10.13 16.01 -14.28
CA PRO A 210 -9.82 17.41 -14.00
C PRO A 210 -10.97 18.31 -14.47
N ALA A 211 -11.35 19.30 -13.65
CA ALA A 211 -12.38 20.26 -14.01
C ALA A 211 -12.02 20.99 -15.32
N GLY A 212 -12.86 20.85 -16.35
CA GLY A 212 -12.72 21.56 -17.64
C GLY A 212 -12.11 20.75 -18.80
N VAL A 213 -11.82 19.46 -18.63
CA VAL A 213 -11.36 18.59 -19.73
C VAL A 213 -12.55 17.89 -20.38
N THR A 214 -12.88 18.29 -21.62
CA THR A 214 -13.83 17.55 -22.48
C THR A 214 -13.17 16.31 -23.09
N PRO A 215 -13.91 15.22 -23.35
CA PRO A 215 -13.37 14.07 -24.09
C PRO A 215 -12.77 14.53 -25.42
N LEU A 216 -11.58 14.02 -25.76
CA LEU A 216 -11.00 14.23 -27.08
C LEU A 216 -11.81 13.41 -28.09
N VAL A 217 -12.44 14.09 -29.04
CA VAL A 217 -13.13 13.45 -30.17
C VAL A 217 -12.19 13.50 -31.38
N GLU A 218 -11.50 12.41 -31.66
CA GLU A 218 -10.73 12.24 -32.90
C GLU A 218 -11.54 11.37 -33.88
N HIS A 219 -11.69 11.82 -35.13
CA HIS A 219 -12.35 11.06 -36.20
C HIS A 219 -13.78 10.55 -35.96
N GLY A 220 -14.56 11.22 -35.09
CA GLY A 220 -15.96 10.87 -34.86
C GLY A 220 -16.17 9.56 -34.10
N GLN A 221 -15.11 9.04 -33.49
CA GLN A 221 -15.17 7.99 -32.48
C GLN A 221 -14.80 8.63 -31.14
N GLU A 222 -15.65 8.46 -30.13
CA GLU A 222 -15.25 8.68 -28.75
C GLU A 222 -14.25 7.57 -28.40
N GLU A 223 -12.95 7.88 -28.41
CA GLU A 223 -11.98 6.99 -27.78
C GLU A 223 -12.19 7.12 -26.27
N GLU A 224 -12.78 6.11 -25.66
CA GLU A 224 -12.69 5.92 -24.22
C GLU A 224 -11.21 5.76 -23.84
N GLU A 225 -10.57 6.85 -23.42
CA GLU A 225 -9.31 6.84 -22.65
C GLU A 225 -9.53 6.21 -21.25
N GLU A 226 -10.28 5.11 -21.16
CA GLU A 226 -10.65 4.42 -19.93
C GLU A 226 -9.42 3.98 -19.13
N GLY A 227 -8.33 3.62 -19.81
CA GLY A 227 -7.10 3.15 -19.15
C GLY A 227 -6.31 4.26 -18.44
N ASP A 228 -6.31 5.49 -18.96
CA ASP A 228 -5.44 6.57 -18.47
C ASP A 228 -6.05 7.32 -17.28
N ILE A 229 -7.38 7.39 -17.20
CA ILE A 229 -8.08 8.12 -16.13
C ILE A 229 -8.00 7.42 -14.76
N PHE A 230 -7.81 6.09 -14.71
CA PHE A 230 -7.76 5.34 -13.45
C PHE A 230 -6.35 4.92 -13.04
N GLU A 231 -5.38 4.92 -13.96
CA GLU A 231 -3.98 4.65 -13.63
C GLU A 231 -3.31 5.89 -13.03
N SER A 232 -2.86 5.77 -11.78
CA SER A 232 -2.06 6.80 -11.11
C SER A 232 -0.59 6.38 -11.08
N PRO A 233 0.37 7.33 -11.20
CA PRO A 233 1.79 7.03 -11.03
C PRO A 233 2.03 6.32 -9.69
N PRO A 234 2.93 5.32 -9.61
CA PRO A 234 3.19 4.59 -8.37
C PRO A 234 3.49 5.49 -7.16
N ILE A 235 4.18 6.61 -7.37
CA ILE A 235 4.46 7.56 -6.30
C ILE A 235 3.19 8.24 -5.77
N VAL A 236 2.19 8.50 -6.62
CA VAL A 236 0.90 9.07 -6.22
C VAL A 236 0.11 8.05 -5.40
N ASP A 237 0.07 6.80 -5.84
CA ASP A 237 -0.59 5.71 -5.10
C ASP A 237 0.07 5.49 -3.73
N LEU A 238 1.41 5.52 -3.67
CA LEU A 238 2.15 5.43 -2.42
C LEU A 238 1.80 6.57 -1.46
N LEU A 239 1.76 7.82 -1.95
CA LEU A 239 1.36 8.98 -1.13
C LEU A 239 -0.08 8.87 -0.64
N ARG A 240 -0.99 8.35 -1.48
CA ARG A 240 -2.39 8.12 -1.09
C ARG A 240 -2.52 7.02 -0.04
N ILE A 241 -1.74 5.94 -0.14
CA ILE A 241 -1.66 4.88 0.89
C ILE A 241 -1.15 5.50 2.20
N VAL A 242 -0.03 6.22 2.18
CA VAL A 242 0.50 6.89 3.38
C VAL A 242 -0.55 7.80 4.02
N ARG A 243 -1.27 8.58 3.21
CA ARG A 243 -2.38 9.41 3.69
C ARG A 243 -3.51 8.58 4.31
N GLN A 244 -3.93 7.47 3.68
CA GLN A 244 -4.96 6.57 4.20
C GLN A 244 -4.52 5.96 5.54
N GLN A 245 -3.28 5.51 5.65
CA GLN A 245 -2.77 4.87 6.86
C GLN A 245 -2.66 5.84 8.05
N LEU A 246 -2.33 7.11 7.80
CA LEU A 246 -2.21 8.12 8.86
C LEU A 246 -3.54 8.78 9.23
N PHE A 247 -4.38 9.05 8.24
CA PHE A 247 -5.57 9.90 8.42
C PHE A 247 -6.88 9.20 8.12
N GLY A 248 -6.87 7.96 7.61
CA GLY A 248 -8.08 7.21 7.27
C GLY A 248 -8.99 7.01 8.48
N TRP A 249 -8.42 6.57 9.60
CA TRP A 249 -9.19 6.38 10.84
C TRP A 249 -9.79 7.69 11.39
N PRO A 250 -9.02 8.78 11.64
CA PRO A 250 -9.60 10.06 12.05
C PRO A 250 -10.68 10.57 11.08
N SER A 251 -10.43 10.47 9.78
CA SER A 251 -11.38 10.95 8.76
C SER A 251 -12.68 10.13 8.78
N TYR A 252 -12.60 8.82 9.05
CA TYR A 252 -13.76 7.96 9.18
C TYR A 252 -14.64 8.33 10.38
N ILE A 253 -14.05 8.48 11.57
CA ILE A 253 -14.83 8.82 12.76
C ILE A 253 -15.37 10.26 12.72
N ILE A 254 -14.62 11.19 12.13
CA ILE A 254 -15.04 12.60 12.02
C ILE A 254 -16.10 12.78 10.95
N ALA A 255 -15.92 12.20 9.76
CA ALA A 255 -16.71 12.55 8.56
C ALA A 255 -17.21 11.35 7.73
N ASN A 256 -17.12 10.12 8.25
CA ASN A 256 -17.63 8.90 7.61
C ASN A 256 -17.12 8.65 6.17
N VAL A 257 -15.86 9.02 5.87
CA VAL A 257 -15.33 9.05 4.50
C VAL A 257 -15.30 7.72 3.75
N SER A 258 -15.38 6.58 4.45
CA SER A 258 -15.32 5.23 3.86
C SER A 258 -16.61 4.43 4.07
N GLY A 259 -17.63 5.01 4.68
CA GLY A 259 -18.90 4.33 4.97
C GLY A 259 -19.99 4.67 3.97
N GLN A 260 -21.23 4.30 4.31
CA GLN A 260 -22.41 4.62 3.51
C GLN A 260 -22.51 6.13 3.26
N LYS A 261 -22.87 6.51 2.03
CA LYS A 261 -23.17 7.91 1.69
C LYS A 261 -24.53 8.30 2.27
N TYR A 262 -24.53 9.33 3.13
CA TYR A 262 -25.73 9.93 3.71
C TYR A 262 -26.00 11.30 3.07
N SER A 263 -27.27 11.73 3.08
CA SER A 263 -27.66 13.03 2.51
C SER A 263 -27.16 14.24 3.31
N THR A 264 -26.72 14.02 4.55
CA THR A 264 -26.22 15.06 5.45
C THR A 264 -24.84 14.70 5.97
N TYR A 265 -24.08 15.72 6.40
CA TYR A 265 -22.82 15.51 7.11
C TYR A 265 -23.02 14.53 8.27
N THR A 266 -22.14 13.54 8.34
CA THR A 266 -22.30 12.40 9.23
C THR A 266 -21.01 12.17 9.99
N SER A 267 -21.13 12.13 11.31
CA SER A 267 -20.01 12.00 12.24
C SER A 267 -20.33 11.03 13.36
N HIS A 268 -19.33 10.28 13.83
CA HIS A 268 -19.46 9.39 14.98
C HIS A 268 -19.56 10.15 16.31
N PHE A 269 -19.28 11.46 16.30
CA PHE A 269 -19.38 12.35 17.48
C PHE A 269 -20.70 13.13 17.53
N HIS A 270 -21.57 13.00 16.51
CA HIS A 270 -22.83 13.73 16.47
C HIS A 270 -24.00 12.77 16.74
N PRO A 271 -24.71 12.90 17.89
CA PRO A 271 -25.76 11.96 18.27
C PRO A 271 -26.89 11.84 17.25
N SER A 272 -27.21 12.93 16.54
CA SER A 272 -28.29 12.92 15.53
C SER A 272 -27.81 12.60 14.10
N SER A 273 -26.59 12.08 13.94
CA SER A 273 -26.12 11.55 12.64
C SER A 273 -27.04 10.43 12.15
N GLN A 274 -27.22 10.31 10.83
CA GLN A 274 -28.07 9.26 10.22
C GLN A 274 -27.56 7.82 10.45
N ILE A 275 -26.32 7.67 10.93
CA ILE A 275 -25.79 6.38 11.42
C ILE A 275 -26.56 5.91 12.67
N PHE A 276 -27.13 6.82 13.47
CA PHE A 276 -27.72 6.49 14.76
C PHE A 276 -29.25 6.64 14.76
N ASP A 277 -29.89 5.76 15.51
CA ASP A 277 -31.32 5.85 15.82
C ASP A 277 -31.52 6.66 17.10
N SER A 278 -32.72 7.21 17.30
CA SER A 278 -33.03 8.09 18.45
C SER A 278 -32.69 7.50 19.83
N HIS A 279 -32.86 6.19 19.99
CA HIS A 279 -32.55 5.49 21.23
C HIS A 279 -31.04 5.33 21.51
N HIS A 280 -30.19 5.50 20.50
CA HIS A 280 -28.73 5.42 20.62
C HIS A 280 -28.08 6.73 21.08
N HIS A 281 -28.78 7.87 20.99
CA HIS A 281 -28.18 9.20 21.21
C HIS A 281 -27.44 9.34 22.55
N ARG A 282 -27.98 8.76 23.63
CA ARG A 282 -27.35 8.80 24.96
C ARG A 282 -26.02 8.04 25.01
N GLN A 283 -25.89 6.96 24.25
CA GLN A 283 -24.66 6.17 24.18
C GLN A 283 -23.57 6.92 23.38
N VAL A 284 -23.97 7.66 22.33
CA VAL A 284 -23.05 8.53 21.58
C VAL A 284 -22.48 9.60 22.50
N ILE A 285 -23.33 10.31 23.25
CA ILE A 285 -22.90 11.32 24.23
C ILE A 285 -21.92 10.72 25.26
N LEU A 286 -22.20 9.51 25.75
CA LEU A 286 -21.29 8.84 26.69
C LEU A 286 -19.92 8.54 26.07
N SER A 287 -19.87 8.21 24.78
CA SER A 287 -18.61 8.04 24.04
C SER A 287 -17.84 9.36 23.95
N ASP A 288 -18.53 10.45 23.63
CA ASP A 288 -17.93 11.78 23.53
C ASP A 288 -17.36 12.25 24.88
N ILE A 289 -18.04 11.93 25.98
CA ILE A 289 -17.52 12.17 27.34
C ILE A 289 -16.21 11.41 27.56
N GLY A 290 -16.12 10.14 27.14
CA GLY A 290 -14.89 9.35 27.27
C GLY A 290 -13.72 9.96 26.52
N ILE A 291 -13.96 10.44 25.30
CA ILE A 291 -12.97 11.15 24.49
C ILE A 291 -12.57 12.48 25.13
N ALA A 292 -13.54 13.26 25.62
CA ALA A 292 -13.27 14.52 26.31
C ALA A 292 -12.40 14.31 27.56
N ILE A 293 -12.69 13.27 28.35
CA ILE A 293 -11.87 12.90 29.51
C ILE A 293 -10.43 12.59 29.08
N MET A 294 -10.25 11.76 28.04
CA MET A 294 -8.91 11.41 27.58
C MET A 294 -8.15 12.63 27.02
N LEU A 295 -8.82 13.51 26.27
CA LEU A 295 -8.22 14.76 25.79
C LEU A 295 -7.82 15.69 26.93
N LEU A 296 -8.61 15.78 28.01
CA LEU A 296 -8.25 16.52 29.22
C LEU A 296 -7.04 15.91 29.93
N VAL A 297 -6.96 14.58 30.02
CA VAL A 297 -5.78 13.88 30.56
C VAL A 297 -4.54 14.19 29.73
N LEU A 298 -4.64 14.11 28.41
CA LEU A 298 -3.53 14.45 27.50
C LEU A 298 -3.14 15.92 27.63
N GLY A 299 -4.10 16.83 27.69
CA GLY A 299 -3.85 18.27 27.90
C GLY A 299 -3.14 18.55 29.23
N PHE A 300 -3.54 17.87 30.31
CA PHE A 300 -2.87 17.94 31.59
C PHE A 300 -1.42 17.41 31.52
N LEU A 301 -1.20 16.28 30.84
CA LEU A 301 0.14 15.72 30.66
C LEU A 301 1.04 16.63 29.81
N VAL A 302 0.50 17.27 28.78
CA VAL A 302 1.21 18.28 27.97
C VAL A 302 1.61 19.47 28.84
N HIS A 303 0.70 19.96 29.68
CA HIS A 303 1.00 21.05 30.61
C HIS A 303 2.09 20.68 31.63
N LYS A 304 2.08 19.43 32.13
CA LYS A 304 3.02 18.96 33.16
C LYS A 304 4.41 18.60 32.61
N PHE A 305 4.49 17.99 31.43
CA PHE A 305 5.74 17.39 30.91
C PHE A 305 6.24 17.99 29.59
N SER A 306 5.44 18.78 28.87
CA SER A 306 5.60 19.26 27.48
C SER A 306 4.88 18.45 26.41
N PHE A 307 4.57 19.12 25.31
CA PHE A 307 4.00 18.52 24.10
C PHE A 307 4.91 17.43 23.52
N LEU A 308 6.22 17.67 23.44
CA LEU A 308 7.15 16.73 22.84
C LEU A 308 7.23 15.42 23.63
N ALA A 309 7.13 15.47 24.95
CA ALA A 309 7.06 14.26 25.77
C ALA A 309 5.80 13.44 25.42
N VAL A 310 4.61 14.06 25.49
CA VAL A 310 3.36 13.36 25.13
C VAL A 310 3.36 12.87 23.68
N ALA A 311 3.96 13.64 22.76
CA ALA A 311 4.08 13.24 21.37
C ALA A 311 4.90 11.95 21.21
N LYS A 312 6.06 11.85 21.88
CA LYS A 312 6.91 10.66 21.84
C LYS A 312 6.26 9.44 22.50
N TYR A 313 5.70 9.61 23.70
CA TYR A 313 5.23 8.50 24.51
C TYR A 313 3.84 8.00 24.14
N TYR A 314 2.97 8.88 23.64
CA TYR A 314 1.57 8.56 23.36
C TYR A 314 1.20 8.76 21.89
N LEU A 315 1.47 9.94 21.31
CA LEU A 315 0.98 10.26 19.96
C LEU A 315 1.62 9.38 18.88
N LEU A 316 2.94 9.15 18.93
CA LEU A 316 3.62 8.30 17.96
C LEU A 316 3.13 6.84 18.02
N PRO A 317 3.07 6.17 19.18
CA PRO A 317 2.41 4.86 19.28
C PRO A 317 0.94 4.87 18.82
N TYR A 318 0.18 5.91 19.14
CA TYR A 318 -1.21 6.04 18.72
C TYR A 318 -1.37 6.10 17.19
N LEU A 319 -0.46 6.78 16.48
CA LEU A 319 -0.45 6.76 15.01
C LEU A 319 -0.18 5.35 14.46
N TRP A 320 0.66 4.56 15.13
CA TRP A 320 0.84 3.15 14.78
C TRP A 320 -0.43 2.33 15.03
N VAL A 321 -1.15 2.57 16.13
CA VAL A 321 -2.46 1.92 16.37
C VAL A 321 -3.42 2.19 15.22
N ASN A 322 -3.53 3.45 14.80
CA ASN A 322 -4.38 3.86 13.67
C ASN A 322 -3.95 3.21 12.35
N HIS A 323 -2.65 3.16 12.07
CA HIS A 323 -2.12 2.48 10.89
C HIS A 323 -2.53 1.00 10.86
N TRP A 324 -2.30 0.27 11.95
CA TRP A 324 -2.63 -1.16 12.01
C TRP A 324 -4.13 -1.39 11.92
N LEU A 325 -4.94 -0.57 12.60
CA LEU A 325 -6.39 -0.61 12.50
C LEU A 325 -6.86 -0.48 11.05
N VAL A 326 -6.40 0.57 10.35
CA VAL A 326 -6.78 0.82 8.96
C VAL A 326 -6.26 -0.29 8.05
N MET A 327 -5.00 -0.70 8.17
CA MET A 327 -4.41 -1.71 7.29
C MET A 327 -5.06 -3.08 7.46
N VAL A 328 -5.23 -3.55 8.70
CA VAL A 328 -5.82 -4.87 9.00
C VAL A 328 -7.24 -4.92 8.46
N THR A 329 -8.07 -3.95 8.81
CA THR A 329 -9.47 -3.93 8.40
C THR A 329 -9.63 -3.71 6.89
N PHE A 330 -8.83 -2.84 6.27
CA PHE A 330 -8.83 -2.68 4.82
C PHE A 330 -8.50 -3.99 4.10
N LEU A 331 -7.41 -4.66 4.50
CA LEU A 331 -7.00 -5.90 3.83
C LEU A 331 -7.96 -7.07 4.07
N GLN A 332 -8.69 -7.06 5.17
CA GLN A 332 -9.69 -8.08 5.46
C GLN A 332 -10.99 -7.88 4.67
N HIS A 333 -11.29 -6.64 4.28
CA HIS A 333 -12.53 -6.26 3.61
C HIS A 333 -12.37 -5.85 2.14
N THR A 334 -11.14 -5.73 1.65
CA THR A 334 -10.82 -5.27 0.28
C THR A 334 -9.85 -6.22 -0.39
N ASP A 335 -10.34 -6.93 -1.40
CA ASP A 335 -9.58 -7.85 -2.25
C ASP A 335 -10.36 -8.08 -3.54
N VAL A 336 -9.66 -8.23 -4.66
CA VAL A 336 -10.26 -8.47 -5.98
C VAL A 336 -11.14 -9.72 -6.05
N ARG A 337 -10.98 -10.65 -5.10
CA ARG A 337 -11.80 -11.87 -5.00
C ARG A 337 -13.12 -11.65 -4.27
N LEU A 338 -13.29 -10.54 -3.57
CA LEU A 338 -14.48 -10.27 -2.76
C LEU A 338 -15.62 -9.71 -3.64
N PRO A 339 -16.81 -10.35 -3.61
CA PRO A 339 -18.00 -9.76 -4.18
C PRO A 339 -18.56 -8.66 -3.29
N HIS A 340 -19.20 -7.69 -3.92
CA HIS A 340 -20.15 -6.78 -3.33
C HIS A 340 -21.54 -7.04 -3.93
N TYR A 341 -22.58 -6.84 -3.12
CA TYR A 341 -23.95 -7.20 -3.44
C TYR A 341 -24.88 -5.98 -3.38
N ARG A 342 -25.91 -5.97 -4.24
CA ARG A 342 -26.99 -4.97 -4.27
C ARG A 342 -28.34 -5.63 -4.03
N GLY A 343 -29.27 -4.87 -3.44
CA GLY A 343 -30.68 -5.28 -3.31
C GLY A 343 -30.86 -6.69 -2.73
N ASP A 344 -31.62 -7.52 -3.45
CA ASP A 344 -32.04 -8.85 -3.02
C ASP A 344 -30.97 -9.94 -3.19
N ASP A 345 -29.86 -9.66 -3.88
CA ASP A 345 -28.75 -10.61 -4.01
C ASP A 345 -27.90 -10.71 -2.73
N TRP A 346 -28.03 -9.74 -1.84
CA TRP A 346 -27.34 -9.74 -0.56
C TRP A 346 -28.10 -10.61 0.46
N THR A 347 -27.36 -11.44 1.18
CA THR A 347 -27.84 -12.13 2.40
C THR A 347 -26.77 -12.03 3.47
N PHE A 348 -27.15 -12.17 4.75
CA PHE A 348 -26.19 -12.11 5.87
C PHE A 348 -25.02 -13.10 5.67
N LEU A 349 -25.30 -14.34 5.26
CA LEU A 349 -24.25 -15.34 5.06
C LEU A 349 -23.30 -14.95 3.91
N ARG A 350 -23.83 -14.45 2.80
CA ARG A 350 -23.00 -13.96 1.68
C ARG A 350 -22.12 -12.80 2.13
N GLY A 351 -22.69 -11.84 2.83
CA GLY A 351 -21.97 -10.68 3.36
C GLY A 351 -20.89 -11.02 4.38
N ALA A 352 -21.17 -11.94 5.31
CA ALA A 352 -20.20 -12.39 6.31
C ALA A 352 -19.01 -13.12 5.67
N LEU A 353 -19.21 -13.81 4.53
CA LEU A 353 -18.15 -14.44 3.75
C LEU A 353 -17.40 -13.46 2.84
N CYS A 354 -17.81 -12.20 2.74
CA CYS A 354 -17.08 -11.15 2.03
C CYS A 354 -15.88 -10.64 2.84
N THR A 355 -15.05 -11.56 3.31
CA THR A 355 -13.85 -11.28 4.09
C THR A 355 -12.71 -12.21 3.72
N VAL A 356 -11.47 -11.75 3.93
CA VAL A 356 -10.26 -12.52 3.68
C VAL A 356 -9.41 -12.58 4.95
N ASP A 357 -9.03 -13.79 5.35
CA ASP A 357 -8.03 -13.99 6.40
C ASP A 357 -6.61 -13.78 5.82
N ARG A 358 -5.73 -13.11 6.58
CA ARG A 358 -4.41 -12.66 6.13
C ARG A 358 -3.30 -13.15 7.04
N ASP A 359 -2.17 -13.50 6.44
CA ASP A 359 -0.92 -13.78 7.15
C ASP A 359 -0.06 -12.51 7.31
N PHE A 360 0.24 -12.11 8.56
CA PHE A 360 1.12 -10.99 8.87
C PHE A 360 2.57 -11.42 9.21
N GLY A 361 2.91 -12.69 8.96
CA GLY A 361 4.26 -13.24 9.14
C GLY A 361 4.70 -13.26 10.59
N PHE A 362 5.87 -12.68 10.92
CA PHE A 362 6.36 -12.65 12.31
C PHE A 362 5.43 -11.87 13.25
N LEU A 363 4.68 -10.90 12.71
CA LEU A 363 3.73 -10.13 13.49
C LEU A 363 2.57 -11.01 13.97
N ASN A 364 2.35 -12.18 13.37
CA ASN A 364 1.43 -13.18 13.89
C ASN A 364 1.79 -13.63 15.29
N PHE A 365 3.05 -13.57 15.71
CA PHE A 365 3.37 -13.85 17.10
C PHE A 365 2.65 -12.86 18.04
N PHE A 366 2.60 -11.59 17.66
CA PHE A 366 1.89 -10.56 18.42
C PHE A 366 0.39 -10.54 18.12
N PHE A 367 -0.02 -10.79 16.88
CA PHE A 367 -1.41 -10.71 16.43
C PHE A 367 -2.23 -12.01 16.58
N HIS A 368 -1.64 -13.19 16.35
CA HIS A 368 -2.31 -14.49 16.48
C HIS A 368 -2.32 -15.04 17.90
N HIS A 369 -1.21 -14.97 18.65
CA HIS A 369 -1.17 -15.61 19.99
C HIS A 369 -1.95 -14.82 21.05
N MET A 370 -2.21 -13.54 20.81
CA MET A 370 -2.87 -12.67 21.79
C MET A 370 -4.30 -12.28 21.39
N TRP A 371 -4.68 -12.28 20.09
CA TRP A 371 -5.91 -11.59 19.66
C TRP A 371 -6.82 -12.30 18.66
N GLY A 372 -6.35 -13.32 17.93
CA GLY A 372 -7.18 -14.09 16.99
C GLY A 372 -8.02 -13.20 16.05
N LEU A 373 -7.38 -12.22 15.41
CA LEU A 373 -8.09 -11.25 14.56
C LEU A 373 -7.66 -11.30 13.09
N THR A 374 -6.40 -11.65 12.81
CA THR A 374 -5.83 -11.58 11.44
C THR A 374 -6.14 -12.81 10.60
N ASP A 375 -6.26 -13.99 11.24
CA ASP A 375 -6.43 -15.31 10.60
C ASP A 375 -7.77 -15.99 10.91
N THR A 376 -8.67 -15.29 11.61
CA THR A 376 -9.98 -15.82 12.00
C THR A 376 -11.10 -14.79 11.77
N HIS A 377 -10.85 -13.80 10.94
CA HIS A 377 -11.78 -12.71 10.65
C HIS A 377 -13.05 -13.19 9.93
N VAL A 378 -12.91 -14.19 9.06
CA VAL A 378 -14.09 -14.84 8.43
C VAL A 378 -15.04 -15.40 9.49
N VAL A 379 -14.48 -16.12 10.48
CA VAL A 379 -15.27 -16.69 11.58
C VAL A 379 -15.78 -15.60 12.51
N HIS A 380 -15.01 -14.53 12.71
CA HIS A 380 -15.46 -13.36 13.45
C HIS A 380 -16.72 -12.74 12.84
N HIS A 381 -16.79 -12.61 11.51
CA HIS A 381 -18.01 -12.12 10.84
C HIS A 381 -19.19 -13.09 10.92
N LEU A 382 -18.93 -14.40 10.89
CA LEU A 382 -19.97 -15.41 11.05
C LEU A 382 -20.50 -15.47 12.50
N PHE A 383 -19.62 -15.32 13.49
CA PHE A 383 -19.90 -15.57 14.91
C PHE A 383 -19.25 -14.53 15.83
N SER A 384 -19.50 -13.25 15.62
CA SER A 384 -18.84 -12.13 16.33
C SER A 384 -19.00 -12.12 17.85
N GLN A 385 -20.03 -12.78 18.39
CA GLN A 385 -20.25 -12.91 19.84
C GLN A 385 -19.43 -14.04 20.49
N MET A 386 -18.74 -14.85 19.69
CA MET A 386 -17.89 -15.93 20.17
C MET A 386 -16.64 -15.34 20.85
N PRO A 387 -16.18 -15.93 21.95
CA PRO A 387 -14.91 -15.53 22.56
C PRO A 387 -13.71 -15.66 21.60
N PHE A 388 -12.97 -14.58 21.42
CA PHE A 388 -11.81 -14.46 20.53
C PHE A 388 -10.76 -15.56 20.75
N TYR A 389 -10.50 -15.96 21.99
CA TYR A 389 -9.49 -17.00 22.32
C TYR A 389 -9.89 -18.41 21.86
N ASN A 390 -11.13 -18.63 21.41
CA ASN A 390 -11.58 -19.88 20.80
C ASN A 390 -11.68 -19.80 19.27
N ALA A 391 -11.41 -18.64 18.67
CA ALA A 391 -11.66 -18.38 17.26
C ALA A 391 -10.84 -19.29 16.33
N GLN A 392 -9.60 -19.62 16.69
CA GLN A 392 -8.76 -20.51 15.87
C GLN A 392 -9.34 -21.91 15.73
N VAL A 393 -9.89 -22.46 16.82
CA VAL A 393 -10.54 -23.79 16.81
C VAL A 393 -11.81 -23.75 15.96
N ALA A 394 -12.58 -22.66 16.06
CA ALA A 394 -13.76 -22.46 15.24
C ALA A 394 -13.40 -22.29 13.74
N THR A 395 -12.35 -21.53 13.41
CA THR A 395 -11.84 -21.39 12.04
C THR A 395 -11.41 -22.71 11.45
N ALA A 396 -10.68 -23.54 12.20
CA ALA A 396 -10.30 -24.87 11.73
C ALA A 396 -11.53 -25.73 11.38
N ALA A 397 -12.58 -25.71 12.22
CA ALA A 397 -13.80 -26.46 11.99
C ALA A 397 -14.65 -25.93 10.81
N VAL A 398 -14.74 -24.60 10.69
CA VAL A 398 -15.52 -23.93 9.63
C VAL A 398 -14.82 -24.03 8.27
N LYS A 399 -13.50 -23.94 8.24
CA LYS A 399 -12.68 -24.01 7.01
C LYS A 399 -12.91 -25.31 6.23
N GLU A 400 -13.06 -26.43 6.92
CA GLU A 400 -13.38 -27.72 6.29
C GLU A 400 -14.72 -27.70 5.54
N LYS A 401 -15.72 -27.00 6.09
CA LYS A 401 -17.05 -26.87 5.48
C LYS A 401 -17.11 -25.81 4.38
N LEU A 402 -16.41 -24.69 4.56
CA LEU A 402 -16.39 -23.61 3.58
C LEU A 402 -15.66 -24.02 2.29
N GLY A 403 -14.62 -24.86 2.37
CA GLY A 403 -13.89 -25.34 1.20
C GLY A 403 -13.43 -24.19 0.31
N LYS A 404 -13.95 -24.13 -0.93
CA LYS A 404 -13.61 -23.09 -1.92
C LYS A 404 -14.09 -21.67 -1.55
N PHE A 405 -15.04 -21.54 -0.63
CA PHE A 405 -15.58 -20.23 -0.20
C PHE A 405 -14.74 -19.58 0.90
N TYR A 406 -13.78 -20.29 1.50
CA TYR A 406 -12.88 -19.72 2.48
C TYR A 406 -11.71 -19.02 1.77
N LEU A 407 -11.61 -17.70 1.93
CA LEU A 407 -10.55 -16.91 1.33
C LEU A 407 -9.43 -16.63 2.34
N TYR A 408 -8.23 -17.02 1.94
CA TYR A 408 -7.00 -16.80 2.69
C TYR A 408 -5.92 -16.22 1.75
N ASP A 409 -5.04 -15.40 2.29
CA ASP A 409 -3.86 -14.89 1.57
C ASP A 409 -2.63 -14.83 2.48
N ASP A 410 -1.57 -15.49 2.05
CA ASP A 410 -0.25 -15.57 2.70
C ASP A 410 0.78 -14.61 2.09
N SER A 411 0.37 -13.77 1.14
CA SER A 411 1.23 -12.77 0.51
C SER A 411 1.76 -11.76 1.54
N PRO A 412 3.01 -11.26 1.42
CA PRO A 412 3.56 -10.26 2.33
C PRO A 412 2.64 -9.04 2.47
N ILE A 413 2.33 -8.65 3.71
CA ILE A 413 1.22 -7.73 4.00
C ILE A 413 1.30 -6.39 3.27
N PHE A 414 2.49 -5.80 3.13
CA PHE A 414 2.67 -4.54 2.41
C PHE A 414 2.52 -4.70 0.88
N LEU A 415 2.89 -5.86 0.34
CA LEU A 415 2.62 -6.19 -1.06
C LEU A 415 1.12 -6.38 -1.28
N SER A 416 0.42 -7.03 -0.33
CA SER A 416 -1.03 -7.17 -0.34
C SER A 416 -1.72 -5.82 -0.25
N LEU A 417 -1.24 -4.90 0.61
CA LEU A 417 -1.76 -3.53 0.72
C LEU A 417 -1.62 -2.79 -0.61
N TRP A 418 -0.43 -2.83 -1.20
CA TRP A 418 -0.17 -2.23 -2.50
C TRP A 418 -1.06 -2.82 -3.60
N ARG A 419 -1.20 -4.14 -3.63
CA ARG A 419 -2.00 -4.86 -4.62
C ARG A 419 -3.47 -4.53 -4.49
N SER A 420 -4.06 -4.67 -3.30
CA SER A 420 -5.46 -4.34 -3.03
C SER A 420 -5.72 -2.87 -3.34
N TYR A 421 -4.89 -1.94 -2.85
CA TYR A 421 -5.10 -0.51 -3.10
C TYR A 421 -5.15 -0.14 -4.59
N ARG A 422 -4.28 -0.75 -5.42
CA ARG A 422 -4.24 -0.47 -6.85
C ARG A 422 -5.27 -1.23 -7.67
N SER A 423 -5.68 -2.41 -7.22
CA SER A 423 -6.59 -3.27 -7.97
C SER A 423 -8.06 -3.06 -7.59
N CYS A 424 -8.31 -2.55 -6.39
CA CYS A 424 -9.63 -2.41 -5.79
C CYS A 424 -10.03 -0.93 -5.77
N GLN A 425 -10.32 -0.37 -6.94
CA GLN A 425 -10.57 1.07 -7.06
C GLN A 425 -12.05 1.43 -7.15
N PHE A 426 -12.84 0.61 -7.84
CA PHE A 426 -14.25 0.82 -8.05
C PHE A 426 -14.98 -0.50 -8.32
N VAL A 427 -16.31 -0.43 -8.35
CA VAL A 427 -17.19 -1.49 -8.81
C VAL A 427 -18.03 -0.99 -9.99
N GLU A 428 -18.44 -1.91 -10.87
CA GLU A 428 -19.30 -1.58 -12.01
C GLU A 428 -20.65 -1.02 -11.56
N ASP A 429 -21.17 -0.04 -12.30
CA ASP A 429 -22.44 0.65 -11.97
C ASP A 429 -23.64 -0.29 -11.99
N GLU A 430 -23.64 -1.28 -12.89
CA GLU A 430 -24.71 -2.25 -13.10
C GLU A 430 -24.38 -3.64 -12.52
N GLY A 431 -25.42 -4.46 -12.33
CA GLY A 431 -25.32 -5.83 -11.81
C GLY A 431 -25.65 -5.96 -10.32
N GLY A 432 -26.30 -7.05 -9.95
CA GLY A 432 -26.68 -7.35 -8.57
C GLY A 432 -25.53 -7.91 -7.71
N VAL A 433 -24.56 -8.56 -8.35
CA VAL A 433 -23.29 -8.97 -7.75
C VAL A 433 -22.14 -8.41 -8.57
N VAL A 434 -21.26 -7.65 -7.94
CA VAL A 434 -20.13 -6.98 -8.58
C VAL A 434 -18.84 -7.26 -7.81
N GLY A 435 -17.76 -7.58 -8.51
CA GLY A 435 -16.44 -7.63 -7.90
C GLY A 435 -15.75 -6.28 -8.01
N GLU A 436 -14.76 -6.03 -7.15
CA GLU A 436 -13.88 -4.89 -7.34
C GLU A 436 -13.11 -5.06 -8.65
N THR A 437 -13.27 -4.11 -9.56
CA THR A 437 -12.63 -4.17 -10.86
C THR A 437 -11.31 -3.42 -10.81
N LYS A 438 -10.27 -4.11 -11.27
CA LYS A 438 -9.04 -3.46 -11.68
C LYS A 438 -9.39 -2.59 -12.91
N PRO A 439 -8.84 -1.37 -13.04
CA PRO A 439 -8.72 -0.75 -14.35
C PRO A 439 -8.09 -1.78 -15.30
N GLU A 440 -8.66 -2.01 -16.48
CA GLU A 440 -8.00 -2.85 -17.50
C GLU A 440 -6.53 -2.42 -17.56
N PRO A 441 -5.56 -3.29 -17.22
CA PRO A 441 -4.18 -2.89 -17.32
C PRO A 441 -3.94 -2.50 -18.77
N ILE A 442 -3.29 -1.37 -18.97
CA ILE A 442 -2.93 -0.90 -20.30
C ILE A 442 -1.83 -1.81 -20.91
N ASP A 443 -1.84 -3.13 -20.72
CA ASP A 443 -0.72 -4.02 -21.06
C ASP A 443 -0.62 -4.33 -22.56
N ARG A 444 -1.71 -4.14 -23.32
CA ARG A 444 -1.67 -4.19 -24.79
C ARG A 444 -1.68 -2.81 -25.41
N ALA A 445 -2.56 -1.92 -24.94
CA ALA A 445 -2.68 -0.58 -25.52
C ALA A 445 -1.48 0.32 -25.18
N LEU A 446 -0.89 0.24 -23.98
CA LEU A 446 0.31 1.01 -23.61
C LEU A 446 1.53 0.36 -24.21
N ALA A 447 1.62 -0.98 -24.23
CA ALA A 447 2.69 -1.64 -24.97
C ALA A 447 2.67 -1.25 -26.46
N ILE A 448 1.49 -1.15 -27.07
CA ILE A 448 1.30 -0.64 -28.43
C ILE A 448 1.61 0.87 -28.52
N LYS A 449 1.16 1.70 -27.56
CA LYS A 449 1.45 3.15 -27.54
C LYS A 449 2.94 3.42 -27.32
N ILE A 450 3.60 2.78 -26.36
CA ILE A 450 5.06 2.79 -26.11
C ILE A 450 5.81 2.27 -27.33
N ALA A 451 5.39 1.15 -27.93
CA ALA A 451 6.02 0.65 -29.15
C ALA A 451 5.83 1.61 -30.35
N LYS A 452 4.79 2.45 -30.33
CA LYS A 452 4.54 3.53 -31.29
C LYS A 452 5.12 4.88 -30.86
N MET A 453 5.68 5.01 -29.65
CA MET A 453 6.29 6.26 -29.22
C MET A 453 7.52 6.51 -30.06
N LYS A 454 7.60 7.71 -30.61
CA LYS A 454 8.71 8.16 -31.45
C LYS A 454 9.98 8.21 -30.60
N SER A 455 11.09 7.69 -31.13
CA SER A 455 12.38 7.87 -30.47
C SER A 455 12.78 9.35 -30.46
N THR A 456 13.72 9.73 -29.59
CA THR A 456 14.28 11.11 -29.59
C THR A 456 14.72 11.53 -30.99
N LYS A 457 15.37 10.62 -31.73
CA LYS A 457 15.78 10.86 -33.11
C LYS A 457 14.61 11.11 -34.05
N ASP A 458 13.57 10.28 -33.98
CA ASP A 458 12.39 10.43 -34.83
C ASP A 458 11.71 11.78 -34.58
N ILE A 459 11.61 12.21 -33.32
CA ILE A 459 11.08 13.53 -32.94
C ILE A 459 11.95 14.66 -33.53
N ILE A 460 13.27 14.57 -33.42
CA ILE A 460 14.20 15.59 -33.96
C ILE A 460 14.07 15.70 -35.49
N ILE A 461 14.05 14.55 -36.18
CA ILE A 461 13.95 14.49 -37.65
C ILE A 461 12.59 14.99 -38.14
N GLU A 462 11.51 14.65 -37.44
CA GLU A 462 10.16 15.14 -37.76
C GLU A 462 10.06 16.67 -37.64
N HIS A 463 10.74 17.24 -36.64
CA HIS A 463 10.92 18.68 -36.53
C HIS A 463 11.97 19.25 -37.51
N GLN A 464 12.41 18.49 -38.52
CA GLN A 464 13.31 18.92 -39.59
C GLN A 464 14.70 19.37 -39.11
N PHE A 465 15.14 18.88 -37.94
CA PHE A 465 16.50 19.11 -37.46
C PHE A 465 17.40 17.91 -37.83
N PRO A 466 18.70 18.14 -38.11
CA PRO A 466 19.66 17.06 -38.27
C PRO A 466 19.88 16.36 -36.92
N CYS A 467 19.97 15.03 -36.94
CA CYS A 467 20.21 14.22 -35.76
C CYS A 467 21.30 13.18 -36.02
N GLU A 468 22.37 13.20 -35.23
CA GLU A 468 23.40 12.15 -35.20
C GLU A 468 23.27 11.35 -33.89
N GLU A 469 23.48 10.04 -33.97
CA GLU A 469 23.55 9.16 -32.81
C GLU A 469 25.01 8.81 -32.52
N HIS A 470 25.39 8.89 -31.24
CA HIS A 470 26.71 8.60 -30.75
C HIS A 470 26.65 7.69 -29.52
N SER A 471 27.76 7.06 -29.18
CA SER A 471 27.87 6.20 -28.00
C SER A 471 29.18 6.48 -27.26
N ALA A 472 29.06 6.87 -26.00
CA ALA A 472 30.21 7.06 -25.10
C ALA A 472 30.41 5.79 -24.26
N HIS A 473 31.65 5.31 -24.22
CA HIS A 473 32.03 4.14 -23.44
C HIS A 473 32.58 4.58 -22.08
N VAL A 474 31.97 4.07 -21.02
CA VAL A 474 32.39 4.31 -19.64
C VAL A 474 33.36 3.21 -19.20
N PHE A 475 34.29 3.52 -18.31
CA PHE A 475 35.33 2.60 -17.85
C PHE A 475 34.78 1.30 -17.23
N ASP A 476 33.60 1.35 -16.61
CA ASP A 476 32.93 0.19 -16.03
C ASP A 476 32.25 -0.73 -17.06
N GLY A 477 32.36 -0.41 -18.35
CA GLY A 477 31.77 -1.15 -19.47
C GLY A 477 30.36 -0.68 -19.85
N THR A 478 29.81 0.34 -19.19
CA THR A 478 28.52 0.95 -19.55
C THR A 478 28.64 1.72 -20.87
N ILE A 479 27.62 1.62 -21.73
CA ILE A 479 27.53 2.36 -22.99
C ILE A 479 26.41 3.40 -22.86
N ILE A 480 26.78 4.68 -22.94
CA ILE A 480 25.86 5.82 -22.84
C ILE A 480 25.51 6.30 -24.24
N ARG A 481 24.22 6.34 -24.58
CA ARG A 481 23.75 6.83 -25.89
C ARG A 481 23.61 8.35 -25.86
N LEU A 482 23.98 8.98 -26.96
CA LEU A 482 23.91 10.43 -27.15
C LEU A 482 23.22 10.76 -28.47
N PHE A 483 22.35 11.75 -28.47
CA PHE A 483 21.79 12.36 -29.68
C PHE A 483 22.39 13.75 -29.86
N ARG A 484 22.82 14.08 -31.07
CA ARG A 484 23.44 15.36 -31.38
C ARG A 484 22.64 16.10 -32.46
N ILE A 485 22.35 17.36 -32.21
CA ILE A 485 21.78 18.31 -33.17
C ILE A 485 22.89 19.29 -33.56
N PRO A 486 23.62 19.04 -34.67
CA PRO A 486 24.82 19.80 -35.00
C PRO A 486 24.54 21.23 -35.47
N ASN A 487 23.34 21.49 -36.00
CA ASN A 487 22.94 22.81 -36.49
C ASN A 487 21.41 22.96 -36.52
N GLY A 488 20.96 24.21 -36.63
CA GLY A 488 19.55 24.57 -36.80
C GLY A 488 18.91 24.06 -38.09
N ARG A 489 17.58 24.22 -38.17
CA ARG A 489 16.70 23.63 -39.20
C ARG A 489 17.03 24.09 -40.63
N TYR A 490 17.42 25.35 -40.80
CA TYR A 490 17.76 25.90 -42.12
C TYR A 490 19.27 25.91 -42.30
N ALA A 491 19.75 25.41 -43.45
CA ALA A 491 21.17 25.37 -43.79
C ALA A 491 21.75 26.80 -43.77
N GLY A 492 22.45 27.12 -42.69
CA GLY A 492 22.95 28.45 -42.37
C GLY A 492 23.03 28.59 -40.85
N THR A 493 24.11 28.08 -40.24
CA THR A 493 24.36 28.31 -38.82
C THR A 493 24.41 29.82 -38.57
N ARG A 494 23.66 30.34 -37.59
CA ARG A 494 23.90 31.70 -37.05
C ARG A 494 25.34 31.86 -36.54
N TYR A 495 25.99 30.74 -36.25
CA TYR A 495 27.40 30.67 -35.91
C TYR A 495 28.29 30.99 -37.11
N VAL A 496 29.15 32.00 -36.95
CA VAL A 496 30.23 32.34 -37.87
C VAL A 496 31.52 31.77 -37.29
N SER A 497 32.07 30.74 -37.93
CA SER A 497 33.37 30.16 -37.55
C SER A 497 34.49 31.15 -37.82
N ASP A 498 35.44 31.29 -36.89
CA ASP A 498 36.71 31.99 -37.11
C ASP A 498 37.90 31.04 -36.94
N VAL A 499 39.11 31.53 -37.19
CA VAL A 499 40.36 30.75 -37.12
C VAL A 499 40.62 30.18 -35.71
N ASN A 500 40.08 30.81 -34.66
CA ASN A 500 40.27 30.42 -33.27
C ASN A 500 39.16 29.49 -32.76
N ASN A 501 37.97 29.53 -33.36
CA ASN A 501 36.81 28.69 -33.01
C ASN A 501 36.18 28.07 -34.27
N PRO A 502 36.76 26.97 -34.78
CA PRO A 502 36.31 26.34 -36.02
C PRO A 502 34.98 25.59 -35.90
N SER A 503 34.48 25.34 -34.68
CA SER A 503 33.24 24.58 -34.44
C SER A 503 32.27 25.33 -33.51
N PRO A 504 30.95 25.18 -33.67
CA PRO A 504 29.96 25.83 -32.80
C PRO A 504 30.15 25.49 -31.32
N PRO A 505 29.67 26.32 -30.37
CA PRO A 505 29.81 26.03 -28.95
C PRO A 505 28.95 24.82 -28.57
N ALA A 506 29.56 23.84 -27.90
CA ALA A 506 28.89 22.62 -27.50
C ALA A 506 28.05 22.85 -26.23
N VAL A 507 26.81 22.38 -26.24
CA VAL A 507 25.90 22.41 -25.09
C VAL A 507 25.40 20.99 -24.81
N LEU A 508 25.66 20.50 -23.60
CA LEU A 508 25.28 19.18 -23.14
C LEU A 508 24.03 19.29 -22.25
N LEU A 509 22.95 18.61 -22.64
CA LEU A 509 21.68 18.57 -21.90
C LEU A 509 21.52 17.22 -21.19
N TRP A 510 21.35 17.24 -19.87
CA TRP A 510 21.24 16.04 -19.02
C TRP A 510 19.88 15.94 -18.33
N HIS A 511 19.14 14.86 -18.59
CA HIS A 511 17.76 14.66 -18.11
C HIS A 511 17.66 14.40 -16.59
N GLY A 512 16.43 14.40 -16.08
CA GLY A 512 16.10 14.11 -14.67
C GLY A 512 15.80 12.64 -14.36
N LEU A 513 15.41 12.36 -13.11
CA LEU A 513 15.10 11.01 -12.64
C LEU A 513 13.90 10.42 -13.38
N GLY A 514 14.05 9.19 -13.89
CA GLY A 514 13.00 8.47 -14.61
C GLY A 514 12.67 9.03 -16.00
N LEU A 515 13.57 9.85 -16.57
CA LEU A 515 13.44 10.45 -17.90
C LEU A 515 14.53 9.90 -18.84
N ASN A 516 14.49 10.36 -20.09
CA ASN A 516 15.51 10.15 -21.12
C ASN A 516 15.70 11.45 -21.93
N SER A 517 16.54 11.43 -22.96
CA SER A 517 16.85 12.60 -23.79
C SER A 517 15.63 13.24 -24.46
N ALA A 518 14.52 12.50 -24.64
CA ALA A 518 13.33 13.01 -25.33
C ALA A 518 12.67 14.16 -24.56
N CYS A 519 12.89 14.29 -23.25
CA CYS A 519 12.32 15.39 -22.45
C CYS A 519 12.68 16.79 -22.97
N TRP A 520 13.77 16.91 -23.73
CA TRP A 520 14.23 18.18 -24.30
C TRP A 520 13.59 18.54 -25.65
N VAL A 521 12.86 17.61 -26.25
CA VAL A 521 12.29 17.72 -27.62
C VAL A 521 10.82 17.30 -27.71
N CYS A 522 10.22 16.77 -26.65
CA CYS A 522 8.88 16.16 -26.69
C CYS A 522 7.72 17.14 -26.49
N SER A 523 7.94 18.46 -26.38
CA SER A 523 6.85 19.42 -26.21
C SER A 523 6.01 19.49 -27.50
N PRO A 524 4.68 19.25 -27.45
CA PRO A 524 3.80 19.20 -28.63
C PRO A 524 3.45 20.59 -29.19
N SER A 525 4.28 21.60 -28.93
CA SER A 525 4.00 22.98 -29.30
C SER A 525 3.88 23.16 -30.82
N LYS A 526 2.97 24.04 -31.23
CA LYS A 526 2.86 24.55 -32.61
C LYS A 526 4.09 25.38 -33.02
N ASN A 527 4.90 25.84 -32.06
CA ASN A 527 6.14 26.55 -32.28
C ASN A 527 7.33 25.90 -31.55
N PRO A 528 7.77 24.71 -32.01
CA PRO A 528 8.80 23.92 -31.34
C PRO A 528 10.14 24.64 -31.21
N GLN A 529 10.40 25.67 -32.03
CA GLN A 529 11.63 26.49 -32.02
C GLN A 529 11.75 27.39 -30.78
N HIS A 530 10.62 27.73 -30.15
CA HIS A 530 10.59 28.56 -28.94
C HIS A 530 10.35 27.73 -27.68
N ASP A 531 9.67 26.59 -27.81
CA ASP A 531 9.15 25.85 -26.67
C ASP A 531 9.95 24.59 -26.31
N ASN A 532 10.89 24.16 -27.19
CA ASN A 532 11.85 23.10 -26.88
C ASN A 532 13.27 23.69 -26.82
N LEU A 533 13.92 23.55 -25.65
CA LEU A 533 15.24 24.12 -25.40
C LEU A 533 16.29 23.62 -26.39
N ALA A 534 16.25 22.33 -26.75
CA ALA A 534 17.22 21.75 -27.67
C ALA A 534 17.15 22.39 -29.07
N PHE A 535 15.94 22.61 -29.58
CA PHE A 535 15.73 23.25 -30.89
C PHE A 535 16.08 24.74 -30.86
N LEU A 536 15.71 25.44 -29.78
CA LEU A 536 16.06 26.85 -29.59
C LEU A 536 17.59 27.06 -29.60
N LEU A 537 18.33 26.18 -28.92
CA LEU A 537 19.79 26.22 -28.89
C LEU A 537 20.39 25.92 -30.27
N ALA A 538 19.89 24.91 -30.97
CA ALA A 538 20.37 24.56 -32.31
C ALA A 538 20.15 25.70 -33.32
N ASP A 539 18.97 26.32 -33.34
CA ASP A 539 18.66 27.48 -34.20
C ASP A 539 19.44 28.75 -33.79
N SER A 540 19.85 28.84 -32.52
CA SER A 540 20.74 29.89 -32.03
C SER A 540 22.21 29.68 -32.42
N GLY A 541 22.55 28.56 -33.05
CA GLY A 541 23.90 28.25 -33.55
C GLY A 541 24.78 27.50 -32.55
N PHE A 542 24.19 26.78 -31.60
CA PHE A 542 24.93 25.87 -30.71
C PHE A 542 24.96 24.45 -31.27
N ASP A 543 26.00 23.69 -30.93
CA ASP A 543 26.09 22.24 -31.16
C ASP A 543 25.49 21.52 -29.95
N VAL A 544 24.28 20.98 -30.09
CA VAL A 544 23.48 20.49 -28.96
C VAL A 544 23.61 18.98 -28.81
N TRP A 545 23.95 18.53 -27.60
CA TRP A 545 24.14 17.13 -27.24
C TRP A 545 23.12 16.73 -26.16
N LEU A 546 22.36 15.68 -26.41
CA LEU A 546 21.34 15.14 -25.51
C LEU A 546 21.82 13.77 -25.00
N VAL A 547 21.89 13.61 -23.69
CA VAL A 547 22.35 12.36 -23.06
C VAL A 547 21.17 11.46 -22.75
N ASP A 548 21.30 10.17 -23.02
CA ASP A 548 20.51 9.09 -22.39
C ASP A 548 21.40 8.46 -21.31
N GLY A 549 21.20 8.85 -20.04
CA GLY A 549 22.03 8.41 -18.93
C GLY A 549 21.84 6.92 -18.61
N ARG A 550 22.79 6.32 -17.87
CA ARG A 550 22.74 4.90 -17.52
C ARG A 550 21.39 4.48 -16.94
N GLY A 551 20.81 3.42 -17.47
CA GLY A 551 19.51 2.86 -17.08
C GLY A 551 18.30 3.56 -17.69
N SER A 552 18.50 4.58 -18.53
CA SER A 552 17.39 5.24 -19.26
C SER A 552 16.93 4.43 -20.48
N ASN A 553 17.81 3.59 -21.06
CA ASN A 553 17.47 2.69 -22.15
C ASN A 553 17.77 1.21 -21.78
N PRO A 554 16.77 0.31 -21.82
CA PRO A 554 16.95 -1.10 -21.46
C PRO A 554 17.91 -1.88 -22.38
N MET A 555 18.28 -1.35 -23.55
CA MET A 555 19.27 -1.95 -24.46
C MET A 555 20.74 -1.56 -24.17
N GLU A 556 21.01 -0.76 -23.13
CA GLU A 556 22.37 -0.27 -22.80
C GLU A 556 23.35 -1.34 -22.27
N HIS A 557 22.87 -2.55 -21.98
CA HIS A 557 23.70 -3.56 -21.33
C HIS A 557 24.50 -4.39 -22.35
N SER A 558 25.82 -4.24 -22.28
CA SER A 558 26.76 -5.29 -22.66
C SER A 558 26.34 -6.60 -21.97
N THR A 559 26.23 -7.68 -22.74
CA THR A 559 25.95 -9.04 -22.26
C THR A 559 27.00 -9.58 -21.26
N ALA A 560 28.04 -8.81 -20.95
CA ALA A 560 29.14 -9.19 -20.06
C ALA A 560 28.94 -8.82 -18.57
N ALA A 561 28.01 -7.93 -18.21
CA ALA A 561 27.84 -7.48 -16.82
C ALA A 561 26.92 -8.43 -16.02
N LYS A 562 27.48 -9.06 -14.97
CA LYS A 562 26.75 -9.99 -14.08
C LYS A 562 25.65 -9.33 -13.25
N TYR A 563 25.69 -7.99 -13.08
CA TYR A 563 24.71 -7.16 -12.36
C TYR A 563 24.52 -5.79 -13.06
N PRO A 564 23.66 -5.69 -14.09
CA PRO A 564 23.52 -4.48 -14.89
C PRO A 564 22.91 -3.26 -14.17
N TRP A 565 22.23 -3.47 -13.05
CA TRP A 565 21.45 -2.46 -12.32
C TRP A 565 22.07 -2.03 -10.99
N THR A 566 23.30 -2.45 -10.68
CA THR A 566 23.99 -2.07 -9.44
C THR A 566 24.76 -0.76 -9.65
N PHE A 567 24.03 0.35 -9.72
CA PHE A 567 24.60 1.69 -9.77
C PHE A 567 23.71 2.67 -8.98
N SER A 568 24.27 3.83 -8.68
CA SER A 568 23.62 4.93 -7.97
C SER A 568 23.95 6.28 -8.61
N LEU A 569 23.46 7.36 -8.02
CA LEU A 569 23.83 8.72 -8.41
C LEU A 569 25.36 8.95 -8.36
N ASP A 570 26.05 8.29 -7.44
CA ASP A 570 27.51 8.43 -7.29
C ASP A 570 28.25 7.92 -8.52
N ASP A 571 27.78 6.84 -9.13
CA ASP A 571 28.38 6.26 -10.33
C ASP A 571 28.16 7.16 -11.54
N ILE A 572 26.96 7.77 -11.66
CA ILE A 572 26.66 8.76 -12.70
C ILE A 572 27.62 9.95 -12.57
N ALA A 573 27.77 10.50 -11.36
CA ALA A 573 28.62 11.65 -11.13
C ALA A 573 30.12 11.36 -11.32
N ARG A 574 30.60 10.20 -10.88
CA ARG A 574 32.02 9.84 -10.92
C ARG A 574 32.49 9.29 -12.26
N LEU A 575 31.60 8.62 -13.00
CA LEU A 575 31.96 7.86 -14.19
C LEU A 575 31.31 8.40 -15.45
N ASP A 576 29.98 8.57 -15.46
CA ASP A 576 29.25 8.96 -16.68
C ASP A 576 29.53 10.40 -17.08
N VAL A 577 29.33 11.35 -16.17
CA VAL A 577 29.47 12.78 -16.48
C VAL A 577 30.86 13.08 -17.05
N PRO A 578 31.98 12.64 -16.44
CA PRO A 578 33.31 12.85 -17.02
C PRO A 578 33.48 12.17 -18.39
N ALA A 579 33.05 10.91 -18.53
CA ALA A 579 33.22 10.15 -19.78
C ALA A 579 32.45 10.78 -20.95
N VAL A 580 31.23 11.25 -20.70
CA VAL A 580 30.40 11.92 -21.69
C VAL A 580 30.99 13.28 -22.06
N VAL A 581 31.42 14.08 -21.08
CA VAL A 581 32.05 15.38 -21.34
C VAL A 581 33.31 15.22 -22.18
N ASP A 582 34.18 14.28 -21.83
CA ASP A 582 35.41 14.01 -22.59
C ASP A 582 35.13 13.52 -24.01
N PHE A 583 34.10 12.67 -24.19
CA PHE A 583 33.66 12.24 -25.51
C PHE A 583 33.22 13.41 -26.39
N VAL A 584 32.37 14.30 -25.85
CA VAL A 584 31.84 15.46 -26.59
C VAL A 584 32.97 16.45 -26.93
N LEU A 585 33.87 16.75 -26.01
CA LEU A 585 35.00 17.66 -26.27
C LEU A 585 35.95 17.09 -27.32
N ASN A 586 36.29 15.80 -27.24
CA ASN A 586 37.13 15.14 -28.25
C ASN A 586 36.47 15.13 -29.63
N ARG A 587 35.15 14.97 -29.69
CA ARG A 587 34.42 14.94 -30.96
C ARG A 587 34.27 16.31 -31.60
N THR A 588 34.09 17.35 -30.78
CA THR A 588 33.89 18.74 -31.23
C THR A 588 35.18 19.52 -31.39
N GLY A 589 36.30 19.04 -30.83
CA GLY A 589 37.58 19.76 -30.80
C GLY A 589 37.58 20.99 -29.90
N ARG A 590 36.56 21.16 -29.06
CA ARG A 590 36.41 22.27 -28.12
C ARG A 590 37.21 21.99 -26.84
N ALA A 591 37.72 23.06 -26.21
CA ALA A 591 38.36 22.97 -24.89
C ALA A 591 37.35 22.88 -23.74
N SER A 592 36.15 23.45 -23.91
CA SER A 592 35.07 23.45 -22.92
C SER A 592 33.68 23.43 -23.57
N LEU A 593 32.68 23.04 -22.79
CA LEU A 593 31.26 22.99 -23.17
C LEU A 593 30.37 23.54 -22.06
N ALA A 594 29.13 23.92 -22.38
CA ALA A 594 28.12 24.26 -21.37
C ALA A 594 27.33 23.01 -20.97
N LEU A 595 27.10 22.79 -19.66
CA LEU A 595 26.30 21.68 -19.15
C LEU A 595 25.01 22.19 -18.51
N ILE A 596 23.86 21.77 -19.05
CA ILE A 596 22.54 22.09 -18.52
C ILE A 596 21.91 20.79 -18.01
N GLY A 597 21.83 20.64 -16.69
CA GLY A 597 21.14 19.52 -16.06
C GLY A 597 19.76 19.92 -15.56
N PHE A 598 18.80 18.99 -15.64
CA PHE A 598 17.49 19.10 -14.98
C PHE A 598 17.34 18.06 -13.86
N SER A 599 16.89 18.49 -12.67
CA SER A 599 16.60 17.59 -11.53
C SER A 599 17.80 16.69 -11.15
N GLN A 600 17.71 15.37 -11.32
CA GLN A 600 18.82 14.44 -11.12
C GLN A 600 20.03 14.78 -11.99
N GLY A 601 19.83 15.27 -13.22
CA GLY A 601 20.90 15.73 -14.10
C GLY A 601 21.69 16.89 -13.49
N SER A 602 21.00 17.86 -12.86
CA SER A 602 21.66 18.96 -12.14
C SER A 602 22.44 18.43 -10.94
N THR A 603 21.84 17.50 -10.19
CA THR A 603 22.47 16.92 -9.00
C THR A 603 23.73 16.13 -9.37
N SER A 604 23.68 15.36 -10.47
CA SER A 604 24.81 14.59 -11.00
C SER A 604 25.94 15.51 -11.46
N ALA A 605 25.60 16.60 -12.14
CA ALA A 605 26.55 17.62 -12.57
C ALA A 605 27.25 18.29 -11.39
N PHE A 606 26.50 18.75 -10.38
CA PHE A 606 27.08 19.37 -9.18
C PHE A 606 27.98 18.39 -8.42
N ALA A 607 27.56 17.14 -8.28
CA ALA A 607 28.37 16.11 -7.65
C ALA A 607 29.66 15.85 -8.42
N ALA A 608 29.60 15.74 -9.76
CA ALA A 608 30.78 15.53 -10.60
C ALA A 608 31.79 16.69 -10.51
N LEU A 609 31.30 17.93 -10.58
CA LEU A 609 32.12 19.15 -10.48
C LEU A 609 32.74 19.32 -9.09
N ALA A 610 32.03 18.93 -8.04
CA ALA A 610 32.57 18.93 -6.68
C ALA A 610 33.68 17.87 -6.47
N LEU A 611 33.69 16.80 -7.28
CA LEU A 611 34.65 15.70 -7.17
C LEU A 611 35.89 15.87 -8.06
N SER A 612 35.85 16.71 -9.10
CA SER A 612 36.93 16.83 -10.08
C SER A 612 37.21 18.27 -10.50
N GLU A 613 38.33 18.82 -10.02
CA GLU A 613 38.83 20.14 -10.45
C GLU A 613 39.19 20.18 -11.95
N GLU A 614 39.62 19.06 -12.52
CA GLU A 614 39.89 18.96 -13.96
C GLU A 614 38.61 19.06 -14.79
N LEU A 615 37.50 18.50 -14.30
CA LEU A 615 36.21 18.65 -14.96
C LEU A 615 35.70 20.09 -14.89
N ASN A 616 35.98 20.82 -13.80
CA ASN A 616 35.61 22.23 -13.65
C ASN A 616 36.25 23.12 -14.74
N LYS A 617 37.44 22.76 -15.25
CA LYS A 617 38.09 23.51 -16.34
C LYS A 617 37.45 23.26 -17.71
N LYS A 618 36.69 22.17 -17.85
CA LYS A 618 36.03 21.72 -19.08
C LYS A 618 34.59 22.20 -19.21
N ILE A 619 34.00 22.73 -18.13
CA ILE A 619 32.62 23.24 -18.11
C ILE A 619 32.63 24.75 -17.95
N HIS A 620 31.86 25.45 -18.79
CA HIS A 620 31.78 26.91 -18.82
C HIS A 620 30.85 27.50 -17.74
#